data_AF-A0A955UQQ5-F1
#
_entry.id   AF-A0A955UQQ5-F1
#
_cell.length_a   1.000
_cell.length_b   1.000
_cell.length_c   1.000
_cell.angle_alpha   90.00
_cell.angle_beta   90.00
_cell.angle_gamma   90.00
#
_symmetry.space_group_name_H-M   'P 1'
#
loop_
_entity.id
_entity.type
_entity.pdbx_description
1 polymer ?
#
loop_
_entity_poly.entity_id
_entity_poly.type
_entity_poly.pdbx_seq_one_letter_code
_entity_poly.pdbx_strand_id
1 'polypeptide(L)'
;MSEWPIHWAHPERAFVLGVWLLVFLGLVWLERRGDDALDRLVGPALRARLVVQPSRWRRGVRLALVGLAGLAMGAALLQPQWGLRHVAAPRVGAEIMIAIDVSRSMLADDARPSRLERAKAEVSDLLSYLGDDQVGLIAFAGRATVLSPMTPDKSFLRLALDGAGPHSVSRGGTRLAEPILRAVAG
;
A
#
# COMPACT_ATOMS: atom_id res chain seq x y z
N MET A 1 -6.57 -5.10 26.07
CA MET A 1 -7.82 -5.86 25.80
C MET A 1 -7.51 -6.79 24.65
N SER A 2 -7.73 -8.09 24.83
CA SER A 2 -7.25 -9.15 23.93
C SER A 2 -7.96 -9.10 22.58
N GLU A 3 -7.31 -8.52 21.59
CA GLU A 3 -7.70 -8.61 20.18
C GLU A 3 -7.72 -10.10 19.78
N TRP A 4 -8.86 -10.58 19.28
CA TRP A 4 -9.00 -11.97 18.82
C TRP A 4 -8.02 -12.21 17.66
N PRO A 5 -7.23 -13.29 17.64
CA PRO A 5 -6.11 -13.45 16.71
C PRO A 5 -6.51 -13.72 15.25
N ILE A 6 -7.81 -13.79 14.96
CA ILE A 6 -8.37 -14.15 13.64
C ILE A 6 -9.15 -12.97 13.11
N HIS A 7 -8.65 -12.41 12.01
CA HIS A 7 -9.40 -11.45 11.20
C HIS A 7 -9.83 -12.14 9.90
N TRP A 8 -11.09 -11.90 9.51
CA TRP A 8 -11.65 -12.38 8.26
C TRP A 8 -11.56 -11.24 7.25
N ALA A 9 -10.84 -11.42 6.14
CA ALA A 9 -10.71 -10.35 5.15
C ALA A 9 -12.02 -10.09 4.38
N HIS A 10 -12.84 -11.14 4.23
CA HIS A 10 -14.08 -11.10 3.45
C HIS A 10 -15.24 -11.81 4.16
N PRO A 11 -15.70 -11.31 5.33
CA PRO A 11 -16.81 -11.93 6.06
C PRO A 11 -18.12 -11.94 5.26
N GLU A 12 -18.30 -11.01 4.33
CA GLU A 12 -19.47 -10.93 3.44
C GLU A 12 -19.63 -12.16 2.54
N ARG A 13 -18.57 -12.95 2.32
CA ARG A 13 -18.61 -14.14 1.46
C ARG A 13 -19.08 -15.41 2.17
N ALA A 14 -19.46 -15.31 3.45
CA ALA A 14 -19.94 -16.46 4.23
C ALA A 14 -21.16 -17.16 3.60
N PHE A 15 -22.00 -16.45 2.83
CA PHE A 15 -23.15 -17.04 2.15
C PHE A 15 -22.76 -18.16 1.16
N VAL A 16 -21.53 -18.14 0.63
CA VAL A 16 -21.05 -19.17 -0.31
C VAL A 16 -21.00 -20.54 0.36
N LEU A 17 -20.64 -20.62 1.64
CA LEU A 17 -20.71 -21.86 2.41
C LEU A 17 -22.15 -22.36 2.58
N GLY A 18 -23.10 -21.45 2.78
CA GLY A 18 -24.52 -21.78 2.89
C GLY A 18 -25.09 -22.34 1.58
N VAL A 19 -24.80 -21.69 0.45
CA VAL A 19 -25.17 -22.19 -0.89
C VAL A 19 -24.54 -23.55 -1.16
N TRP A 20 -23.26 -23.70 -0.82
CA TRP A 20 -22.54 -24.95 -1.01
C TRP A 20 -23.11 -26.09 -0.16
N LEU A 21 -23.48 -25.82 1.09
CA LEU A 21 -24.15 -26.78 1.97
C LEU A 21 -25.51 -27.24 1.40
N LEU A 22 -26.31 -26.33 0.85
CA LEU A 22 -27.58 -26.67 0.20
C LEU A 22 -27.38 -27.60 -1.01
N VAL A 23 -26.40 -27.30 -1.87
CA VAL A 23 -26.04 -28.15 -3.01
C VAL A 23 -25.55 -29.52 -2.53
N PHE A 24 -24.70 -29.56 -1.51
CA PHE A 24 -24.19 -30.80 -0.95
C PHE A 24 -25.30 -31.67 -0.37
N LEU A 25 -26.22 -31.09 0.41
CA LEU A 25 -27.39 -31.80 0.95
C LEU A 25 -28.31 -32.30 -0.17
N GLY A 26 -28.50 -31.50 -1.22
CA GLY A 26 -29.25 -31.89 -2.42
C GLY A 26 -28.63 -33.11 -3.11
N LEU A 27 -27.30 -33.12 -3.29
CA LEU A 27 -26.57 -34.27 -3.84
C LEU A 27 -26.74 -35.52 -2.99
N VAL A 28 -26.59 -35.42 -1.67
CA VAL A 28 -26.80 -36.54 -0.74
C VAL A 28 -28.24 -37.07 -0.83
N TRP A 29 -29.23 -36.18 -0.92
CA TRP A 29 -30.63 -36.54 -1.05
C TRP A 29 -30.94 -37.24 -2.39
N LEU A 30 -30.45 -36.68 -3.51
CA LEU A 30 -30.56 -37.28 -4.85
C LEU A 30 -29.91 -38.66 -4.88
N GLU A 31 -28.76 -38.81 -4.22
CA GLU A 31 -28.07 -40.09 -4.17
C GLU A 31 -28.85 -41.15 -3.39
N ARG A 32 -29.40 -40.81 -2.22
CA ARG A 32 -30.24 -41.72 -1.43
C ARG A 32 -31.56 -42.06 -2.15
N ARG A 33 -32.21 -41.07 -2.76
CA ARG A 33 -33.46 -41.27 -3.49
C ARG A 33 -33.28 -42.13 -4.75
N GLY A 34 -32.13 -42.03 -5.41
CA GLY A 34 -31.79 -42.86 -6.57
C GLY A 34 -31.74 -44.35 -6.24
N ASP A 35 -31.24 -44.70 -5.05
CA ASP A 35 -31.22 -46.08 -4.57
C ASP A 35 -32.66 -46.58 -4.32
N ASP A 36 -33.47 -45.79 -3.60
CA ASP A 36 -34.87 -46.11 -3.28
C ASP A 36 -35.76 -46.22 -4.52
N ALA A 37 -35.55 -45.37 -5.54
CA ALA A 37 -36.32 -45.39 -6.78
C ALA A 37 -35.96 -46.59 -7.66
N LEU A 38 -34.67 -46.94 -7.75
CA LEU A 38 -34.20 -48.12 -8.45
C LEU A 38 -34.66 -49.41 -7.77
N ASP A 39 -34.78 -49.40 -6.43
CA ASP A 39 -35.34 -50.51 -5.63
C ASP A 39 -36.82 -50.77 -5.96
N ARG A 40 -37.59 -49.72 -6.26
CA ARG A 40 -39.02 -49.82 -6.60
C ARG A 40 -39.30 -50.23 -8.04
N LEU A 41 -38.39 -49.91 -8.98
CA LEU A 41 -38.61 -50.14 -10.41
C LEU A 41 -38.07 -51.49 -10.92
N VAL A 42 -37.03 -52.03 -10.27
CA VAL A 42 -36.34 -53.24 -10.73
C VAL A 42 -36.37 -54.29 -9.62
N GLY A 43 -37.12 -55.38 -9.83
CA GLY A 43 -37.16 -56.50 -8.89
C GLY A 43 -35.76 -57.06 -8.60
N PRO A 44 -35.50 -57.61 -7.39
CA PRO A 44 -34.16 -57.95 -6.90
C PRO A 44 -33.37 -58.88 -7.83
N ALA A 45 -34.05 -59.71 -8.63
CA ALA A 45 -33.44 -60.62 -9.60
C ALA A 45 -32.89 -59.96 -10.88
N LEU A 46 -33.47 -58.84 -11.35
CA LEU A 46 -32.98 -58.12 -12.55
C LEU A 46 -31.87 -57.10 -12.23
N ARG A 47 -31.77 -56.69 -10.96
CA ARG A 47 -30.82 -55.67 -10.48
C ARG A 47 -29.35 -56.06 -10.67
N ALA A 48 -29.03 -57.33 -10.41
CA ALA A 48 -27.66 -57.85 -10.51
C ALA A 48 -27.14 -57.99 -11.95
N ARG A 49 -28.03 -57.96 -12.96
CA ARG A 49 -27.67 -58.15 -14.37
C ARG A 49 -27.65 -56.86 -15.20
N LEU A 50 -28.36 -55.81 -14.78
CA LEU A 50 -28.55 -54.60 -15.59
C LEU A 50 -27.81 -53.35 -15.08
N VAL A 51 -27.34 -53.33 -13.82
CA VAL A 51 -26.69 -52.15 -13.25
C VAL A 51 -25.40 -52.54 -12.54
N VAL A 52 -24.25 -52.10 -13.07
CA VAL A 52 -22.99 -52.09 -12.32
C VAL A 52 -23.10 -50.97 -11.28
N GLN A 53 -23.63 -51.29 -10.09
CA GLN A 53 -23.69 -50.31 -9.02
C GLN A 53 -22.26 -50.06 -8.49
N PRO A 54 -21.77 -48.81 -8.48
CA PRO A 54 -20.54 -48.49 -7.80
C PRO A 54 -20.68 -48.86 -6.31
N SER A 55 -19.60 -49.37 -5.70
CA SER A 55 -19.70 -49.80 -4.30
C SER A 55 -20.16 -48.64 -3.41
N ARG A 56 -21.05 -48.95 -2.45
CA ARG A 56 -21.55 -47.96 -1.47
C ARG A 56 -20.40 -47.21 -0.77
N TRP A 57 -19.28 -47.90 -0.58
CA TRP A 57 -18.02 -47.33 -0.10
C TRP A 57 -17.46 -46.26 -1.05
N ARG A 58 -17.27 -46.56 -2.34
CA ARG A 58 -16.75 -45.57 -3.32
C ARG A 58 -17.64 -44.34 -3.41
N ARG A 59 -18.96 -44.53 -3.29
CA ARG A 59 -19.93 -43.44 -3.27
C ARG A 59 -19.82 -42.56 -2.03
N GLY A 60 -19.73 -43.18 -0.85
CA GLY A 60 -19.49 -42.47 0.41
C GLY A 60 -18.17 -41.68 0.40
N VAL A 61 -17.10 -42.28 -0.12
CA VAL A 61 -15.80 -41.60 -0.29
C VAL A 61 -15.91 -40.41 -1.25
N ARG A 62 -16.60 -40.56 -2.39
CA ARG A 62 -16.81 -39.45 -3.32
C ARG A 62 -17.55 -38.28 -2.66
N LEU A 63 -18.63 -38.56 -1.95
CA LEU A 63 -19.38 -37.53 -1.22
C LEU A 63 -18.51 -36.87 -0.14
N ALA A 64 -17.72 -37.64 0.60
CA ALA A 64 -16.82 -37.08 1.61
C ALA A 64 -15.76 -36.14 0.99
N LEU A 65 -15.20 -36.51 -0.17
CA LEU A 65 -14.23 -35.69 -0.90
C LEU A 65 -14.85 -34.39 -1.42
N VAL A 66 -16.06 -34.46 -1.99
CA VAL A 66 -16.81 -33.26 -2.41
C VAL A 66 -17.10 -32.38 -1.19
N GLY A 67 -17.59 -33.00 -0.11
CA GLY A 67 -17.65 -32.50 1.27
C GLY A 67 -16.50 -31.57 1.64
N LEU A 68 -15.32 -32.18 1.70
CA LEU A 68 -14.10 -31.57 2.15
C LEU A 68 -13.63 -30.46 1.21
N ALA A 69 -13.72 -30.67 -0.10
CA ALA A 69 -13.31 -29.68 -1.11
C ALA A 69 -14.13 -28.39 -1.00
N GLY A 70 -15.44 -28.50 -0.75
CA GLY A 70 -16.31 -27.34 -0.53
C GLY A 70 -15.94 -26.52 0.69
N LEU A 71 -15.70 -27.20 1.81
CA LEU A 71 -15.28 -26.56 3.06
C LEU A 71 -13.93 -25.86 2.89
N ALA A 72 -12.95 -26.52 2.26
CA ALA A 72 -11.64 -25.94 1.98
C ALA A 72 -11.75 -24.71 1.08
N MET A 73 -12.60 -24.75 0.04
CA MET A 73 -12.81 -23.62 -0.85
C MET A 73 -13.50 -22.45 -0.14
N GLY A 74 -14.49 -22.72 0.70
CA GLY A 74 -15.14 -21.67 1.50
C GLY A 74 -14.20 -21.03 2.52
N ALA A 75 -13.34 -21.82 3.18
CA ALA A 75 -12.29 -21.30 4.05
C ALA A 75 -11.29 -20.42 3.29
N ALA A 76 -10.87 -20.84 2.09
CA ALA A 76 -9.99 -20.04 1.24
C ALA A 76 -10.63 -18.71 0.81
N LEU A 77 -11.94 -18.70 0.52
CA LEU A 77 -12.69 -17.49 0.13
C LEU A 77 -12.90 -16.51 1.29
N LEU A 78 -13.07 -17.01 2.51
CA LEU A 78 -13.18 -16.20 3.73
C LEU A 78 -11.85 -15.56 4.14
N GLN A 79 -10.73 -16.11 3.65
CA GLN A 79 -9.36 -15.66 3.93
C GLN A 79 -9.15 -15.41 5.44
N PRO A 80 -9.13 -16.47 6.27
CA PRO A 80 -8.72 -16.34 7.66
C PRO A 80 -7.27 -15.86 7.72
N GLN A 81 -7.05 -14.71 8.35
CA GLN A 81 -5.72 -14.14 8.52
C GLN A 81 -5.36 -14.16 10.00
N TRP A 82 -4.18 -14.74 10.29
CA TRP A 82 -3.56 -14.73 11.61
C TRP A 82 -2.36 -13.79 11.60
N GLY A 83 -2.23 -12.96 12.64
CA GLY A 83 -1.01 -12.19 12.86
C GLY A 83 -0.84 -11.00 11.91
N LEU A 84 -1.90 -10.22 11.70
CA LEU A 84 -1.80 -8.92 11.03
C LEU A 84 -0.89 -8.00 11.84
N ARG A 85 0.39 -7.94 11.45
CA ARG A 85 1.26 -6.84 11.84
C ARG A 85 0.96 -5.73 10.86
N HIS A 86 0.24 -4.70 11.31
CA HIS A 86 0.13 -3.44 10.56
C HIS A 86 1.54 -2.86 10.42
N VAL A 87 2.24 -3.25 9.35
CA VAL A 87 3.44 -2.55 8.91
C VAL A 87 2.88 -1.35 8.16
N ALA A 88 2.76 -0.22 8.86
CA ALA A 88 2.62 1.06 8.18
C ALA A 88 3.80 1.14 7.21
N ALA A 89 3.53 1.12 5.91
CA ALA A 89 4.57 1.32 4.92
C ALA A 89 5.29 2.63 5.30
N PRO A 90 6.63 2.64 5.45
CA PRO A 90 7.32 3.89 5.67
C PRO A 90 6.95 4.80 4.50
N ARG A 91 6.31 5.93 4.78
CA ARG A 91 6.23 7.02 3.82
C ARG A 91 7.68 7.41 3.55
N VAL A 92 8.21 7.03 2.39
CA VAL A 92 9.49 7.53 1.92
C VAL A 92 9.26 9.01 1.66
N GLY A 93 9.77 9.88 2.55
CA GLY A 93 9.73 11.31 2.35
C GLY A 93 10.41 11.68 1.03
N ALA A 94 9.90 12.70 0.36
CA ALA A 94 10.54 13.22 -0.85
C ALA A 94 11.89 13.86 -0.50
N GLU A 95 12.84 13.83 -1.43
CA GLU A 95 14.07 14.60 -1.35
C GLU A 95 13.91 15.89 -2.17
N ILE A 96 14.03 17.05 -1.52
CA ILE A 96 13.73 18.35 -2.10
C ILE A 96 14.95 19.27 -1.95
N MET A 97 15.51 19.71 -3.07
CA MET A 97 16.58 20.71 -3.08
C MET A 97 16.01 22.09 -3.37
N ILE A 98 16.18 23.03 -2.44
CA ILE A 98 15.76 24.44 -2.60
C ILE A 98 16.98 25.25 -3.03
N ALA A 99 16.89 25.92 -4.18
CA ALA A 99 17.91 26.86 -4.64
C ALA A 99 17.40 28.31 -4.48
N ILE A 100 18.04 29.09 -3.61
CA ILE A 100 17.70 30.49 -3.35
C ILE A 100 18.69 31.45 -4.03
N ASP A 101 18.18 32.42 -4.78
CA ASP A 101 19.00 33.48 -5.38
C ASP A 101 19.42 34.47 -4.28
N VAL A 102 20.71 34.71 -4.15
CA VAL A 102 21.31 35.66 -3.21
C VAL A 102 22.08 36.78 -3.91
N SER A 103 21.84 36.98 -5.22
CA SER A 103 22.42 38.06 -6.00
C SER A 103 22.02 39.44 -5.46
N ARG A 104 22.79 40.48 -5.79
CA ARG A 104 22.54 41.85 -5.31
C ARG A 104 21.15 42.39 -5.70
N SER A 105 20.57 41.93 -6.80
CA SER A 105 19.20 42.27 -7.20
C SER A 105 18.13 41.76 -6.23
N MET A 106 18.44 40.75 -5.42
CA MET A 106 17.53 40.25 -4.39
C MET A 106 17.49 41.13 -3.13
N LEU A 107 18.39 42.12 -3.02
CA LEU A 107 18.31 43.15 -1.98
C LEU A 107 17.36 44.31 -2.34
N ALA A 108 16.63 44.21 -3.45
CA ALA A 108 15.66 45.22 -3.84
C ALA A 108 14.43 45.21 -2.91
N ASP A 109 13.89 46.39 -2.60
CA ASP A 109 12.78 46.60 -1.66
C ASP A 109 11.39 46.67 -2.33
N ASP A 110 11.30 46.27 -3.60
CA ASP A 110 10.02 46.19 -4.33
C ASP A 110 9.12 45.06 -3.80
N ALA A 111 9.68 44.13 -3.02
CA ALA A 111 8.98 43.29 -2.06
C ALA A 111 9.51 43.60 -0.66
N ARG A 112 8.66 44.06 0.26
CA ARG A 112 9.10 44.38 1.63
C ARG A 112 9.41 43.10 2.44
N PRO A 113 10.46 43.09 3.29
CA PRO A 113 11.46 44.15 3.46
C PRO A 113 12.50 44.18 2.33
N SER A 114 12.88 43.04 1.77
CA SER A 114 13.55 42.92 0.47
C SER A 114 13.09 41.63 -0.22
N ARG A 115 13.33 41.49 -1.54
CA ARG A 115 13.02 40.23 -2.28
C ARG A 115 13.63 39.00 -1.61
N LEU A 116 14.86 39.10 -1.12
CA LEU A 116 15.54 38.00 -0.44
C LEU A 116 14.83 37.62 0.85
N GLU A 117 14.52 38.59 1.69
CA GLU A 117 13.84 38.34 2.97
C GLU A 117 12.42 37.81 2.75
N ARG A 118 11.73 38.27 1.69
CA ARG A 118 10.45 37.70 1.29
C ARG A 118 10.58 36.24 0.85
N ALA A 119 11.58 35.92 0.05
CA ALA A 119 11.86 34.55 -0.39
C ALA A 119 12.22 33.63 0.78
N LYS A 120 13.01 34.10 1.76
CA LYS A 120 13.30 33.36 3.00
C LYS A 120 12.02 33.06 3.79
N ALA A 121 11.13 34.04 3.93
CA ALA A 121 9.85 33.82 4.62
C ALA A 121 9.01 32.75 3.91
N GLU A 122 8.88 32.82 2.58
CA GLU A 122 8.11 31.85 1.78
C GLU A 122 8.71 30.44 1.85
N VAL A 123 10.03 30.31 1.83
CA VAL A 123 10.71 29.03 2.03
C VAL A 123 10.48 28.52 3.45
N SER A 124 10.57 29.36 4.49
CA SER A 124 10.33 28.95 5.88
C SER A 124 8.90 28.44 6.08
N ASP A 125 7.92 29.09 5.45
CA ASP A 125 6.53 28.65 5.41
C ASP A 125 6.41 27.30 4.69
N LEU A 126 7.06 27.13 3.52
CA LEU A 126 7.09 25.86 2.80
C LEU A 126 7.58 24.69 3.67
N LEU A 127 8.64 24.89 4.47
CA LEU A 127 9.19 23.85 5.36
C LEU A 127 8.17 23.34 6.40
N SER A 128 7.19 24.15 6.77
CA SER A 128 6.12 23.73 7.69
C SER A 128 5.20 22.65 7.11
N TYR A 129 5.09 22.58 5.78
CA TYR A 129 4.25 21.62 5.07
C TYR A 129 4.97 20.32 4.67
N LEU A 130 6.32 20.32 4.63
CA LEU A 130 7.15 19.22 4.12
C LEU A 130 7.38 18.07 5.13
N GLY A 131 6.33 17.65 5.86
CA GLY A 131 6.27 16.53 6.82
C GLY A 131 7.59 15.85 7.21
N ASP A 132 7.81 14.64 6.69
CA ASP A 132 9.01 13.81 6.88
C ASP A 132 9.97 13.88 5.68
N ASP A 133 9.84 14.91 4.83
CA ASP A 133 10.66 15.08 3.63
C ASP A 133 12.07 15.54 3.99
N GLN A 134 13.07 15.08 3.24
CA GLN A 134 14.44 15.55 3.37
C GLN A 134 14.63 16.78 2.49
N VAL A 135 15.15 17.86 3.08
CA VAL A 135 15.31 19.13 2.38
C VAL A 135 16.78 19.55 2.40
N GLY A 136 17.27 20.00 1.24
CA GLY A 136 18.58 20.65 1.08
C GLY A 136 18.42 22.11 0.69
N LEU A 137 19.46 22.91 0.94
CA LEU A 137 19.49 24.33 0.62
C LEU A 137 20.77 24.71 -0.12
N ILE A 138 20.61 25.31 -1.30
CA ILE A 138 21.67 25.90 -2.11
C ILE A 138 21.43 27.41 -2.21
N ALA A 139 22.45 28.20 -1.90
CA ALA A 139 22.47 29.62 -2.27
C ALA A 139 23.22 29.80 -3.59
N PHE A 140 22.68 30.63 -4.48
CA PHE A 140 23.33 30.91 -5.76
C PHE A 140 23.30 32.39 -6.16
N ALA A 141 24.31 32.78 -6.91
CA ALA A 141 24.37 34.02 -7.66
C ALA A 141 25.18 33.76 -8.95
N GLY A 142 26.38 34.31 -9.07
CA GLY A 142 27.32 33.94 -10.14
C GLY A 142 28.08 32.64 -9.89
N ARG A 143 28.02 32.13 -8.65
CA ARG A 143 28.37 30.76 -8.24
C ARG A 143 27.30 30.17 -7.32
N ALA A 144 27.28 28.84 -7.17
CA ALA A 144 26.37 28.14 -6.25
C ALA A 144 27.14 27.42 -5.13
N THR A 145 26.61 27.50 -3.91
CA THR A 145 27.14 26.89 -2.69
C THR A 145 26.02 26.13 -1.96
N VAL A 146 26.29 24.88 -1.56
CA VAL A 146 25.39 24.12 -0.68
C VAL A 146 25.52 24.69 0.73
N LEU A 147 24.43 25.24 1.26
CA LEU A 147 24.37 25.74 2.64
C LEU A 147 23.94 24.66 3.62
N SER A 148 23.03 23.78 3.17
CA SER A 148 22.64 22.58 3.89
C SER A 148 22.57 21.41 2.93
N PRO A 149 23.22 20.28 3.24
CA PRO A 149 22.95 19.02 2.53
C PRO A 149 21.52 18.54 2.80
N MET A 150 21.10 17.48 2.11
CA MET A 150 19.81 16.83 2.35
C MET A 150 19.70 16.39 3.81
N THR A 151 18.69 16.89 4.51
CA THR A 151 18.47 16.58 5.93
C THR A 151 16.99 16.59 6.28
N PRO A 152 16.53 15.73 7.21
CA PRO A 152 15.21 15.85 7.81
C PRO A 152 15.15 16.97 8.87
N ASP A 153 16.30 17.53 9.30
CA ASP A 153 16.35 18.58 10.32
C ASP A 153 15.98 19.96 9.75
N LYS A 154 14.69 20.29 9.85
CA LYS A 154 14.14 21.59 9.44
C LYS A 154 14.62 22.75 10.31
N SER A 155 15.06 22.50 11.54
CA SER A 155 15.57 23.56 12.42
C SER A 155 16.93 24.04 11.93
N PHE A 156 17.80 23.10 11.55
CA PHE A 156 19.05 23.42 10.90
C PHE A 156 18.84 24.17 9.57
N LEU A 157 17.88 23.72 8.76
CA LEU A 157 17.61 24.37 7.47
C LEU A 157 17.12 25.82 7.63
N ARG A 158 16.29 26.10 8.63
CA ARG A 158 15.87 27.47 8.97
C ARG A 158 17.04 28.35 9.38
N LEU A 159 17.93 27.83 10.23
CA LEU A 159 19.15 28.55 10.62
C LEU A 159 20.03 28.89 9.41
N ALA A 160 20.22 27.92 8.50
CA ALA A 160 20.98 28.12 7.27
C ALA A 160 20.31 29.13 6.31
N LEU A 161 18.98 29.10 6.21
CA LEU A 161 18.18 30.01 5.42
C LEU A 161 18.25 31.45 5.95
N ASP A 162 18.13 31.64 7.25
CA ASP A 162 18.20 32.95 7.90
C ASP A 162 19.56 33.62 7.64
N GLY A 163 20.64 32.84 7.72
CA GLY A 163 22.01 33.27 7.41
C GLY A 163 22.32 33.43 5.91
N ALA A 164 21.43 33.05 5.01
CA ALA A 164 21.69 33.14 3.57
C ALA A 164 21.71 34.61 3.09
N GLY A 165 22.68 34.96 2.26
CA GLY A 165 22.79 36.29 1.68
C GLY A 165 23.90 36.41 0.65
N PRO A 166 24.16 37.63 0.13
CA PRO A 166 25.14 37.83 -0.94
C PRO A 166 26.57 37.41 -0.59
N HIS A 167 26.89 37.33 0.70
CA HIS A 167 28.18 36.87 1.22
C HIS A 167 28.30 35.34 1.30
N SER A 168 27.18 34.60 1.18
CA SER A 168 27.17 33.13 1.16
C SER A 168 27.75 32.54 -0.14
N VAL A 169 27.94 33.39 -1.16
CA VAL A 169 28.51 33.02 -2.45
C VAL A 169 29.71 33.90 -2.77
N SER A 170 30.74 33.28 -3.33
CA SER A 170 32.03 33.95 -3.63
C SER A 170 32.02 34.81 -4.89
N ARG A 171 30.96 34.71 -5.73
CA ARG A 171 30.86 35.44 -7.00
C ARG A 171 29.43 35.91 -7.22
N GLY A 172 29.25 37.21 -7.43
CA GLY A 172 27.97 37.82 -7.83
C GLY A 172 27.61 37.59 -9.30
N GLY A 173 26.39 37.96 -9.68
CA GLY A 173 25.77 37.63 -10.97
C GLY A 173 24.58 36.69 -10.77
N THR A 174 24.06 36.09 -11.84
CA THR A 174 22.95 35.12 -11.78
C THR A 174 23.17 34.01 -12.79
N ARG A 175 23.65 32.85 -12.35
CA ARG A 175 23.90 31.67 -13.19
C ARG A 175 23.04 30.50 -12.72
N LEU A 176 21.88 30.36 -13.34
CA LEU A 176 20.88 29.33 -12.98
C LEU A 176 21.35 27.90 -13.22
N ALA A 177 22.29 27.67 -14.14
CA ALA A 177 22.81 26.33 -14.41
C ALA A 177 23.58 25.73 -13.23
N GLU A 178 24.29 26.57 -12.47
CA GLU A 178 25.16 26.11 -11.38
C GLU A 178 24.42 25.48 -10.20
N PRO A 179 23.33 26.07 -9.64
CA PRO A 179 22.56 25.42 -8.59
C PRO A 179 21.89 24.12 -9.06
N ILE A 180 21.46 24.02 -10.33
CA ILE A 180 20.86 22.79 -10.87
C ILE A 180 21.91 21.68 -10.94
N LEU A 181 23.10 21.98 -11.47
CA LEU A 181 24.19 21.00 -11.54
C LEU A 181 24.65 20.56 -10.14
N ARG A 182 24.68 21.49 -9.18
CA ARG A 182 24.98 21.16 -7.78
C ARG A 182 23.90 20.28 -7.16
N ALA A 183 22.62 20.59 -7.35
CA ALA A 183 21.52 19.80 -6.83
C ALA A 183 21.54 18.34 -7.31
N VAL A 184 21.93 18.11 -8.58
CA VAL A 184 22.04 16.76 -9.15
C VAL A 184 23.27 16.01 -8.63
N ALA A 185 24.34 16.73 -8.27
CA ALA A 185 25.59 16.13 -7.79
C ALA A 185 25.50 15.60 -6.34
N GLY A 186 24.46 15.99 -5.59
CA GLY A 186 24.30 15.71 -4.15
C GLY A 186 25.09 16.67 -3.28
#